data_AF-A0A5N5MJB5-F1
#
_entry.id   AF-A0A5N5MJB5-F1
#
_cell.length_a   1.000
_cell.length_b   1.000
_cell.length_c   1.000
_cell.angle_alpha   90.00
_cell.angle_beta   90.00
_cell.angle_gamma   90.00
#
_symmetry.space_group_name_H-M   'P 1'
#
loop_
_entity.id
_entity.type
_entity.pdbx_description
1 polymer ?
#
loop_
_entity_poly.entity_id
_entity_poly.type
_entity_poly.pdbx_seq_one_letter_code
_entity_poly.pdbx_strand_id
1 'polypeptide(L)'
;MVFNVPWIFSPVRSVLTVFHQLIKCEIPELNKASVCVRDRGRVETIINNMRRAGPNALQVISDFDMTLTRFAHNGNTLPYHTQYSSQQRSH
;
A
#
# COMPACT_ATOMS: atom_id res chain seq x y z
N MET A 1 17.32 -40.69 -31.15
CA MET A 1 16.06 -39.95 -31.36
C MET A 1 15.65 -39.36 -30.02
N VAL A 2 15.83 -38.05 -29.84
CA VAL A 2 15.43 -37.35 -28.62
C VAL A 2 14.00 -36.85 -28.84
N PHE A 3 13.04 -37.41 -28.11
CA PHE A 3 11.64 -36.97 -28.16
C PHE A 3 11.51 -35.69 -27.32
N ASN A 4 11.41 -34.55 -28.00
CA ASN A 4 11.06 -33.28 -27.38
C ASN A 4 9.53 -33.24 -27.18
N VAL A 5 9.06 -33.35 -25.93
CA VAL A 5 7.64 -33.35 -25.57
C VAL A 5 7.28 -31.96 -25.00
N PRO A 6 6.71 -31.03 -25.79
CA PRO A 6 6.53 -29.62 -25.36
C PRO A 6 5.36 -29.42 -24.39
N TRP A 7 4.60 -30.47 -24.08
CA TRP A 7 3.28 -30.35 -23.45
C TRP A 7 3.28 -30.43 -21.91
N ILE A 8 4.39 -30.82 -21.27
CA ILE A 8 4.47 -30.95 -19.80
C ILE A 8 4.79 -29.62 -19.10
N PHE A 9 5.26 -28.60 -19.82
CA PHE A 9 5.65 -27.30 -19.24
C PHE A 9 4.52 -26.26 -19.13
N SER A 10 3.33 -26.56 -19.65
CA SER A 10 2.22 -25.59 -19.71
C SER A 10 1.42 -25.42 -18.39
N PRO A 11 1.04 -26.48 -17.63
CA PRO A 11 0.14 -26.29 -16.49
C PRO A 11 0.83 -25.60 -15.29
N VAL A 12 2.13 -25.85 -15.09
CA VAL A 12 2.88 -25.31 -13.94
C VAL A 12 2.98 -23.79 -13.99
N ARG A 13 3.16 -23.22 -15.19
CA ARG A 13 3.25 -21.76 -15.37
C ARG A 13 1.91 -21.08 -15.14
N SER A 14 0.81 -21.72 -15.52
CA SER A 14 -0.55 -21.21 -15.30
C SER A 14 -0.90 -21.22 -13.81
N VAL A 15 -0.64 -22.33 -13.11
CA VAL A 15 -0.84 -22.44 -11.65
C VAL A 15 0.01 -21.44 -10.90
N LEU A 16 1.29 -21.28 -11.27
CA LEU A 16 2.17 -20.27 -10.67
C LEU A 16 1.63 -18.86 -10.88
N THR A 17 1.10 -18.54 -12.07
CA THR A 17 0.53 -17.22 -12.36
C THR A 17 -0.74 -16.96 -11.55
N VAL A 18 -1.61 -17.97 -11.43
CA VAL A 18 -2.82 -17.92 -10.59
C VAL A 18 -2.45 -17.78 -9.12
N PHE A 19 -1.46 -18.53 -8.63
CA PHE A 19 -0.92 -18.37 -7.27
C PHE A 19 -0.32 -16.97 -7.06
N HIS A 20 0.43 -16.45 -8.03
CA HIS A 20 0.99 -15.11 -7.96
C HIS A 20 -0.08 -14.02 -8.04
N GLN A 21 -1.20 -14.28 -8.71
CA GLN A 21 -2.39 -13.42 -8.75
C GLN A 21 -3.16 -13.45 -7.43
N LEU A 22 -3.28 -14.63 -6.80
CA LEU A 22 -3.91 -14.81 -5.50
C LEU A 22 -3.09 -14.16 -4.38
N ILE A 23 -1.75 -14.21 -4.45
CA ILE A 23 -0.85 -13.56 -3.48
C ILE A 23 -0.70 -12.04 -3.74
N LYS A 24 -0.96 -11.55 -4.96
CA LYS A 24 -0.82 -10.12 -5.30
C LYS A 24 -1.87 -9.18 -4.71
N CYS A 25 -2.95 -9.70 -4.13
CA CYS A 25 -4.05 -8.86 -3.63
C CYS A 25 -3.87 -8.40 -2.18
N GLU A 26 -2.80 -8.80 -1.50
CA GLU A 26 -2.56 -8.35 -0.14
C GLU A 26 -1.70 -7.09 -0.15
N ILE A 27 -2.28 -5.95 0.23
CA ILE A 27 -1.55 -4.71 0.44
C ILE A 27 -0.92 -4.80 1.84
N PRO A 28 0.39 -5.03 1.96
CA PRO A 28 1.02 -5.37 3.24
C PRO A 28 0.90 -4.26 4.27
N GLU A 29 0.75 -3.01 3.84
CA GLU A 29 0.55 -1.85 4.72
C GLU A 29 -0.77 -1.91 5.49
N LEU A 30 -1.80 -2.60 4.97
CA LEU A 30 -3.08 -2.80 5.66
C LEU A 30 -3.00 -3.84 6.79
N ASN A 31 -1.90 -4.60 6.88
CA ASN A 31 -1.68 -5.61 7.94
C ASN A 31 -0.92 -5.07 9.16
N LYS A 32 -0.53 -3.80 9.18
CA LYS A 32 0.18 -3.22 10.33
C LYS A 32 -0.74 -3.16 11.55
N ALA A 33 -0.20 -3.41 12.73
CA ALA A 33 -0.95 -3.32 13.99
C ALA A 33 -1.54 -1.91 14.26
N SER A 34 -0.98 -0.87 13.65
CA SER A 34 -1.49 0.50 13.71
C SER A 34 -2.74 0.74 12.85
N VAL A 35 -3.13 -0.23 12.01
CA VAL A 35 -4.22 -0.09 11.04
C VAL A 35 -5.43 -0.86 11.56
N CYS A 36 -6.53 -0.14 11.79
CA CYS A 36 -7.81 -0.73 12.16
C CYS A 36 -8.81 -0.48 11.02
N VAL A 37 -9.32 -1.58 10.42
CA VAL A 37 -10.28 -1.52 9.31
C VAL A 37 -11.55 -2.24 9.70
N ARG A 38 -12.69 -1.55 9.60
CA ARG A 38 -14.01 -2.12 9.90
C ARG A 38 -14.44 -3.17 8.88
N ASP A 39 -14.33 -2.84 7.59
CA ASP A 39 -14.70 -3.72 6.47
C ASP A 39 -13.57 -3.74 5.46
N ARG A 40 -12.81 -4.84 5.49
CA ARG A 40 -11.62 -5.00 4.66
C ARG A 40 -11.96 -5.19 3.18
N GLY A 41 -13.00 -5.97 2.86
CA GLY A 41 -13.40 -6.23 1.47
C GLY A 41 -13.87 -4.98 0.75
N ARG A 42 -14.58 -4.09 1.45
CA ARG A 42 -14.97 -2.78 0.91
C ARG A 42 -13.74 -1.89 0.64
N VAL A 43 -12.78 -1.82 1.56
CA VAL A 43 -11.57 -1.01 1.38
C VAL A 43 -10.74 -1.50 0.20
N GLU A 44 -10.55 -2.81 0.05
CA GLU A 44 -9.83 -3.40 -1.09
C GLU A 44 -10.52 -3.09 -2.43
N THR A 45 -11.85 -3.14 -2.46
CA THR A 45 -12.64 -2.77 -3.65
C THR A 45 -12.42 -1.29 -4.02
N ILE A 46 -12.45 -0.39 -3.03
CA ILE A 46 -12.21 1.05 -3.26
C ILE A 46 -10.80 1.30 -3.80
N ILE A 47 -9.77 0.68 -3.20
CA ILE A 47 -8.38 0.82 -3.66
C ILE A 47 -8.21 0.30 -5.09
N ASN A 48 -8.80 -0.84 -5.42
CA ASN A 48 -8.77 -1.39 -6.77
C ASN A 48 -9.48 -0.46 -7.78
N ASN A 49 -10.59 0.16 -7.40
CA ASN A 49 -11.28 1.13 -8.26
C ASN A 49 -10.43 2.40 -8.48
N MET A 50 -9.82 2.95 -7.43
CA MET A 50 -8.90 4.09 -7.55
C MET A 50 -7.72 3.77 -8.47
N ARG A 51 -7.11 2.59 -8.32
CA ARG A 51 -6.03 2.12 -9.20
C ARG A 51 -6.47 2.01 -10.66
N ARG A 52 -7.68 1.49 -10.91
CA ARG A 52 -8.23 1.33 -12.27
C ARG A 52 -8.58 2.66 -12.92
N ALA A 53 -9.07 3.63 -12.15
CA ALA A 53 -9.41 4.96 -12.65
C ALA A 53 -8.16 5.78 -13.05
N GLY A 54 -7.03 5.54 -12.38
CA GLY A 54 -5.76 6.17 -12.71
C GLY A 54 -5.59 7.57 -12.10
N PRO A 55 -4.40 8.19 -12.26
CA PRO A 55 -4.01 9.41 -11.56
C PRO A 55 -4.86 10.64 -11.95
N ASN A 56 -5.36 10.69 -13.18
CA ASN A 56 -6.16 11.82 -13.68
C ASN A 56 -7.54 11.91 -13.00
N ALA A 57 -7.98 10.85 -12.33
CA ALA A 57 -9.26 10.78 -11.61
C ALA A 57 -9.08 10.84 -10.08
N LEU A 58 -7.84 11.02 -9.60
CA LEU A 58 -7.53 11.01 -8.17
C LEU A 58 -7.20 12.43 -7.67
N GLN A 59 -7.87 12.85 -6.61
CA GLN A 59 -7.56 14.07 -5.88
C GLN A 59 -7.31 13.73 -4.40
N VAL A 60 -6.34 14.41 -3.79
CA VAL A 60 -6.03 14.26 -2.37
C VAL A 60 -6.51 15.51 -1.62
N ILE A 61 -7.31 15.31 -0.58
CA ILE A 61 -7.73 16.34 0.37
C ILE A 61 -7.29 15.83 1.74
N SER A 62 -6.46 16.59 2.44
CA SER A 62 -5.89 16.22 3.73
C SER A 62 -5.93 17.42 4.67
N ASP A 63 -6.10 17.14 5.95
CA ASP A 63 -5.77 18.10 7.00
C ASP A 63 -4.24 18.24 7.13
N PHE A 64 -3.77 19.29 7.79
CA PHE A 64 -2.35 19.57 7.99
C PHE A 64 -1.87 19.08 9.35
N ASP A 65 -2.43 19.64 10.43
CA ASP A 65 -1.94 19.40 11.77
C ASP A 65 -2.20 17.96 12.20
N MET A 66 -1.13 17.29 12.64
CA MET A 66 -1.12 15.91 13.16
C MET A 66 -1.53 14.84 12.14
N THR A 67 -1.78 15.24 10.89
CA THR A 67 -2.04 14.37 9.73
C THR A 67 -0.83 14.31 8.80
N LEU A 68 -0.37 15.47 8.32
CA LEU A 68 0.89 15.58 7.57
C LEU A 68 2.06 15.84 8.52
N THR A 69 1.81 16.54 9.63
CA THR A 69 2.78 16.76 10.70
C THR A 69 2.72 15.64 11.73
N ARG A 70 3.84 15.38 12.43
CA ARG A 70 3.90 14.29 13.41
C ARG A 70 3.14 14.67 14.68
N PHE A 71 2.39 13.73 15.25
CA PHE A 71 1.77 13.89 16.58
C PHE A 71 2.82 14.03 17.69
N ALA A 72 3.81 13.13 17.70
CA ALA A 72 4.87 13.07 18.69
C ALA A 72 6.19 12.61 18.08
N HIS A 73 7.29 12.96 18.75
CA HIS A 73 8.62 12.47 18.43
C HIS A 73 9.37 12.15 19.73
N ASN A 74 9.97 10.96 19.81
CA ASN A 74 10.70 10.46 20.97
C ASN A 74 9.90 10.55 22.30
N GLY A 75 8.60 10.25 22.24
CA GLY A 75 7.72 10.27 23.42
C GLY A 75 7.16 11.64 23.80
N ASN A 76 7.64 12.73 23.19
CA ASN A 76 7.15 14.08 23.44
C ASN A 76 6.13 14.51 22.38
N THR A 77 4.98 15.03 22.81
CA THR A 77 3.98 15.64 21.93
C THR A 77 4.55 16.90 21.31
N LEU A 78 4.32 17.06 20.00
CA LEU A 78 4.81 18.23 19.27
C LEU A 78 3.75 19.34 19.28
N PRO A 79 4.14 20.62 19.41
CA PRO A 79 3.20 21.74 19.31
C PRO A 79 2.74 21.94 17.86
N TYR A 80 1.51 22.43 17.68
CA TYR A 80 0.91 22.75 16.38
C TYR A 80 1.78 23.71 15.53
N HIS A 81 2.56 24.60 16.15
CA HIS A 81 3.30 25.66 15.43
C HIS A 81 4.83 25.45 15.31
N THR A 82 5.44 24.47 16.00
CA THR A 82 6.91 24.46 16.19
C THR A 82 7.68 23.57 15.21
N GLN A 83 6.99 22.86 14.32
CA GLN A 83 7.61 21.81 13.48
C GLN A 83 8.49 22.33 12.33
N TYR A 84 8.41 23.62 11.98
CA TYR A 84 9.29 24.22 10.97
C TYR A 84 10.76 24.32 11.42
N SER A 85 11.01 24.34 12.73
CA SER A 85 12.35 24.58 13.29
C SER A 85 13.24 23.33 13.35
N SER A 86 12.64 22.13 13.40
CA SER A 86 13.37 20.86 13.49
C SER A 86 13.86 20.34 12.15
N GLN A 87 13.26 20.76 11.04
CA GLN A 87 13.65 20.32 9.70
C GLN A 87 14.89 21.06 9.16
N GLN A 88 15.21 22.24 9.69
CA GLN A 88 16.40 23.01 9.28
C GLN A 88 17.70 22.68 10.04
N ARG A 89 17.66 21.82 11.06
CA ARG A 89 18.86 21.45 11.85
C ARG A 89 19.57 20.18 11.37
N SER A 90 19.13 19.58 10.27
CA SER A 90 19.71 18.33 9.73
C SER A 90 20.25 18.47 8.31
N HIS A 91 20.65 19.69 7.92
CA HIS A 91 21.44 19.99 6.73
C HIS A 91 22.76 20.66 7.13
#